data_AF-A0A3D4BIQ5-F1
#
_entry.id   AF-A0A3D4BIQ5-F1
#
_cell.length_a   1.000
_cell.length_b   1.000
_cell.length_c   1.000
_cell.angle_alpha   90.00
_cell.angle_beta   90.00
_cell.angle_gamma   90.00
#
_symmetry.space_group_name_H-M   'P 1'
#
loop_
_entity.id
_entity.type
_entity.pdbx_description
1 polymer ?
#
loop_
_entity_poly.entity_id
_entity_poly.type
_entity_poly.pdbx_seq_one_letter_code
_entity_poly.pdbx_strand_id
1 'polypeptide(L)'
;MKRIVFLLCVVFLSCSETGSKKAIENKIVGIIPYKGISNEQVAILSKTIEDFYLIQTTILPPKDLPKSAFINIKSPRYRADSIIRIQNRNKPDSLDFVMGLTTKDVSVTKKEKDGTIKKPEWKYNDFGVMGLAYCPGKSSIISNFRLKNKDKKLELERFKKVVIHEFGHNLGLPHCENTHCVMTSAAEKISTIDTEKMELCSKCKTQLKIE
;
A
#
# COMPACT_ATOMS: atom_id res chain seq x y z
N MET A 1 4.36 9.84 -72.66
CA MET A 1 5.06 10.29 -71.44
C MET A 1 4.25 9.86 -70.22
N LYS A 2 4.69 8.82 -69.49
CA LYS A 2 3.97 8.26 -68.33
C LYS A 2 4.19 9.18 -67.12
N ARG A 3 3.14 9.80 -66.60
CA ARG A 3 3.17 10.53 -65.32
C ARG A 3 3.03 9.51 -64.19
N ILE A 4 4.11 9.30 -63.45
CA ILE A 4 4.08 8.52 -62.21
C ILE A 4 3.62 9.48 -61.10
N VAL A 5 2.44 9.22 -60.55
CA VAL A 5 1.93 9.92 -59.36
C VAL A 5 2.45 9.15 -58.15
N PHE A 6 3.33 9.78 -57.38
CA PHE A 6 3.83 9.23 -56.11
C PHE A 6 2.80 9.53 -55.02
N LEU A 7 2.02 8.52 -54.61
CA LEU A 7 1.07 8.64 -53.53
C LEU A 7 1.84 8.58 -52.20
N LEU A 8 2.02 9.74 -51.56
CA LEU A 8 2.62 9.84 -50.23
C LEU A 8 1.59 9.37 -49.19
N CYS A 9 1.65 8.09 -48.80
CA CYS A 9 0.89 7.59 -47.66
C CYS A 9 1.54 8.08 -46.36
N VAL A 10 1.05 9.21 -45.84
CA VAL A 10 1.35 9.66 -44.48
C VAL A 10 0.55 8.78 -43.51
N VAL A 11 1.21 7.78 -42.95
CA VAL A 11 0.66 6.97 -41.86
C VAL A 11 0.73 7.79 -40.59
N PHE A 12 -0.40 8.39 -40.21
CA PHE A 12 -0.58 8.95 -38.87
C PHE A 12 -0.71 7.80 -37.87
N LEU A 13 0.42 7.35 -37.31
CA LEU A 13 0.45 6.54 -36.10
C LEU A 13 0.00 7.44 -34.94
N SER A 14 -1.31 7.48 -34.69
CA SER A 14 -1.87 8.03 -33.46
C SER A 14 -1.54 7.06 -32.32
N CYS A 15 -0.42 7.30 -31.65
CA CYS A 15 -0.10 6.62 -30.39
C CYS A 15 -1.07 7.11 -29.32
N SER A 16 -2.08 6.30 -28.99
CA SER A 16 -2.96 6.55 -27.86
C SER A 16 -2.26 6.20 -26.54
N GLU A 17 -1.49 7.13 -25.98
CA GLU A 17 -0.89 7.01 -24.64
C GLU A 17 -1.91 7.20 -23.48
N THR A 18 -3.20 7.28 -23.78
CA THR A 18 -4.26 7.65 -22.81
C THR A 18 -4.93 6.48 -22.10
N GLY A 19 -4.66 5.23 -22.49
CA GLY A 19 -5.38 4.06 -21.98
C GLY A 19 -5.06 3.65 -20.54
N SER A 20 -3.90 4.05 -20.00
CA SER A 20 -3.39 3.48 -18.74
C SER A 20 -3.41 4.41 -17.51
N LYS A 21 -3.25 5.74 -17.66
CA LYS A 21 -3.55 6.70 -16.57
C LYS A 21 -5.01 6.52 -16.11
N LYS A 22 -5.90 6.35 -17.09
CA LYS A 22 -7.32 6.04 -16.91
C LYS A 22 -7.60 4.72 -16.16
N ALA A 23 -6.64 3.80 -16.08
CA ALA A 23 -6.84 2.48 -15.47
C ALA A 23 -6.76 2.51 -13.93
N ILE A 24 -6.07 3.48 -13.33
CA ILE A 24 -6.04 3.68 -11.87
C ILE A 24 -7.12 4.69 -11.44
N GLU A 25 -7.34 5.74 -12.23
CA GLU A 25 -8.28 6.83 -11.92
C GLU A 25 -9.73 6.37 -11.65
N ASN A 26 -10.18 5.28 -12.28
CA ASN A 26 -11.55 4.76 -12.10
C ASN A 26 -11.69 3.77 -10.94
N LYS A 27 -10.60 3.44 -10.23
CA LYS A 27 -10.64 2.46 -9.15
C LYS A 27 -11.06 3.10 -7.83
N ILE A 28 -11.70 2.31 -6.97
CA ILE A 28 -12.18 2.77 -5.66
C ILE A 28 -11.52 1.98 -4.53
N VAL A 29 -10.97 2.71 -3.56
CA VAL A 29 -10.37 2.14 -2.35
C VAL A 29 -11.29 2.35 -1.15
N GLY A 30 -11.73 1.26 -0.52
CA GLY A 30 -12.42 1.31 0.77
C GLY A 30 -11.44 1.43 1.93
N ILE A 31 -11.56 2.48 2.73
CA ILE A 31 -10.77 2.68 3.95
C ILE A 31 -11.58 2.19 5.15
N ILE A 32 -11.12 1.14 5.83
CA ILE A 32 -11.71 0.63 7.08
C ILE A 32 -10.99 1.28 8.26
N PRO A 33 -11.63 2.19 9.02
CA PRO A 33 -11.08 2.68 10.27
C PRO A 33 -11.35 1.66 11.38
N TYR A 34 -10.30 0.98 11.85
CA TYR A 34 -10.44 0.13 13.03
C TYR A 34 -10.51 0.98 14.30
N LYS A 35 -11.37 0.57 15.25
CA LYS A 35 -11.64 1.34 16.47
C LYS A 35 -10.35 1.81 17.16
N GLY A 36 -10.35 3.09 17.52
CA GLY A 36 -9.25 3.77 18.20
C GLY A 36 -8.41 4.69 17.32
N ILE A 37 -8.59 4.66 15.99
CA ILE A 37 -8.07 5.71 15.10
C ILE A 37 -9.05 6.89 15.05
N SER A 38 -8.56 8.13 15.00
CA SER A 38 -9.44 9.31 14.92
C SER A 38 -9.96 9.53 13.49
N ASN A 39 -11.17 10.09 13.37
CA ASN A 39 -11.76 10.42 12.07
C ASN A 39 -10.90 11.40 11.27
N GLU A 40 -10.25 12.36 11.95
CA GLU A 40 -9.32 13.30 11.33
C GLU A 40 -8.12 12.59 10.69
N GLN A 41 -7.49 11.66 11.41
CA GLN A 41 -6.38 10.88 10.87
C GLN A 41 -6.82 10.05 9.66
N VAL A 42 -7.99 9.42 9.74
CA VAL A 42 -8.55 8.64 8.62
C VAL A 42 -8.77 9.52 7.40
N ALA A 43 -9.39 10.70 7.57
CA ALA A 43 -9.63 11.64 6.48
C ALA A 43 -8.32 12.10 5.81
N ILE A 44 -7.30 12.45 6.61
CA ILE A 44 -5.98 12.86 6.10
C ILE A 44 -5.32 11.73 5.29
N LEU A 45 -5.37 10.50 5.79
CA LEU A 45 -4.75 9.35 5.12
C LEU A 45 -5.53 8.93 3.86
N SER A 46 -6.85 9.02 3.90
CA SER A 46 -7.72 8.85 2.72
C SER A 46 -7.30 9.82 1.63
N LYS A 47 -7.27 11.13 1.96
CA LYS A 47 -6.89 12.19 1.02
C LYS A 47 -5.46 12.02 0.50
N THR A 48 -4.55 11.54 1.35
CA THR A 48 -3.17 11.24 0.96
C THR A 48 -3.10 10.19 -0.16
N ILE A 49 -3.91 9.13 -0.11
CA ILE A 49 -3.98 8.13 -1.18
C ILE A 49 -4.55 8.74 -2.45
N GLU A 50 -5.64 9.52 -2.32
CA GLU A 50 -6.30 10.16 -3.47
C GLU A 50 -5.33 11.06 -4.22
N ASP A 51 -4.62 11.93 -3.52
CA ASP A 51 -3.72 12.91 -4.14
C ASP A 51 -2.48 12.24 -4.72
N PHE A 52 -1.95 11.21 -4.07
CA PHE A 52 -0.72 10.56 -4.51
C PHE A 52 -0.91 9.64 -5.72
N TYR A 53 -2.01 8.87 -5.72
CA TYR A 53 -2.28 7.88 -6.76
C TYR A 53 -3.36 8.30 -7.76
N LEU A 54 -3.94 9.50 -7.60
CA LEU A 54 -5.06 10.02 -8.41
C LEU A 54 -6.22 9.02 -8.47
N ILE A 55 -6.60 8.49 -7.31
CA ILE A 55 -7.58 7.41 -7.16
C ILE A 55 -8.71 7.84 -6.22
N GLN A 56 -9.90 7.28 -6.36
CA GLN A 56 -11.00 7.56 -5.45
C GLN A 56 -10.87 6.75 -4.15
N THR A 57 -11.14 7.38 -3.01
CA THR A 57 -11.31 6.68 -1.73
C THR A 57 -12.73 6.81 -1.19
N THR A 58 -13.15 5.83 -0.40
CA THR A 58 -14.39 5.89 0.38
C THR A 58 -14.14 5.38 1.80
N ILE A 59 -14.52 6.17 2.81
CA ILE A 59 -14.37 5.78 4.20
C ILE A 59 -15.54 4.88 4.58
N LEU A 60 -15.23 3.65 4.97
CA LEU A 60 -16.20 2.65 5.40
C LEU A 60 -16.54 2.83 6.90
N PRO A 61 -17.67 2.27 7.38
CA PRO A 61 -18.01 2.33 8.80
C PRO A 61 -16.91 1.75 9.70
N PRO A 62 -16.64 2.35 10.88
CA PRO A 62 -15.65 1.83 11.81
C PRO A 62 -15.93 0.39 12.26
N LYS A 63 -14.85 -0.39 12.43
CA LYS A 63 -14.95 -1.81 12.82
C LYS A 63 -14.01 -2.15 13.97
N ASP A 64 -14.36 -3.18 14.74
CA ASP A 64 -13.41 -3.82 15.63
C ASP A 64 -12.41 -4.66 14.82
N LEU A 65 -11.18 -4.77 15.32
CA LEU A 65 -10.24 -5.72 14.74
C LEU A 65 -10.76 -7.16 14.92
N PRO A 66 -10.58 -8.05 13.93
CA PRO A 66 -11.05 -9.43 14.03
C PRO A 66 -10.41 -10.14 15.23
N LYS A 67 -11.24 -10.64 16.15
CA LYS A 67 -10.77 -11.41 17.32
C LYS A 67 -9.96 -12.65 16.90
N SER A 68 -10.31 -13.26 15.77
CA SER A 68 -9.60 -14.41 15.19
C SER A 68 -8.19 -14.08 14.69
N ALA A 69 -7.83 -12.80 14.55
CA ALA A 69 -6.48 -12.38 14.22
C ALA A 69 -5.65 -12.04 15.47
N PHE A 70 -6.24 -11.98 16.66
CA PHE A 70 -5.53 -11.64 17.89
C PHE A 70 -4.54 -12.75 18.29
N ILE A 71 -3.34 -12.36 18.69
CA ILE A 71 -2.33 -13.25 19.28
C ILE A 71 -1.65 -12.58 20.47
N ASN A 72 -1.10 -13.39 21.37
CA ASN A 72 -0.31 -12.92 22.50
C ASN A 72 0.87 -13.86 22.75
N ILE A 73 1.83 -13.91 21.81
CA ILE A 73 3.04 -14.74 21.94
C ILE A 73 4.13 -13.96 22.70
N LYS A 74 4.44 -12.75 22.25
CA LYS A 74 5.40 -11.84 22.92
C LYS A 74 4.73 -10.64 23.58
N SER A 75 3.71 -10.15 22.90
CA SER A 75 2.91 -9.00 23.29
C SER A 75 1.55 -9.11 22.61
N PRO A 76 0.50 -8.44 23.12
CA PRO A 76 -0.81 -8.39 22.46
C PRO A 76 -0.70 -7.77 21.07
N ARG A 77 -1.01 -8.53 20.03
CA ARG A 77 -0.94 -8.10 18.61
C ARG A 77 -2.07 -8.70 17.80
N TYR A 78 -2.20 -8.23 16.57
CA TYR A 78 -3.05 -8.86 15.57
C TYR A 78 -2.25 -9.30 14.35
N ARG A 79 -2.57 -10.49 13.83
CA ARG A 79 -1.97 -11.07 12.63
C ARG A 79 -2.38 -10.31 11.40
N ALA A 80 -1.46 -9.53 10.83
CA ALA A 80 -1.69 -8.70 9.66
C ALA A 80 -2.15 -9.54 8.46
N ASP A 81 -1.53 -10.70 8.26
CA ASP A 81 -1.85 -11.69 7.24
C ASP A 81 -3.28 -12.25 7.39
N SER A 82 -3.74 -12.43 8.62
CA SER A 82 -5.14 -12.80 8.88
C SER A 82 -6.11 -11.65 8.64
N ILE A 83 -5.75 -10.42 9.04
CA ILE A 83 -6.59 -9.23 8.80
C ILE A 83 -6.80 -9.01 7.30
N ILE A 84 -5.73 -8.93 6.49
CA ILE A 84 -5.87 -8.65 5.06
C ILE A 84 -6.64 -9.75 4.32
N ARG A 85 -6.54 -11.00 4.77
CA ARG A 85 -7.33 -12.11 4.24
C ARG A 85 -8.82 -11.95 4.53
N ILE A 86 -9.17 -11.56 5.76
CA ILE A 86 -10.56 -11.33 6.18
C ILE A 86 -11.14 -10.11 5.44
N GLN A 87 -10.39 -9.01 5.36
CA GLN A 87 -10.79 -7.82 4.62
C GLN A 87 -11.04 -8.13 3.16
N ASN A 88 -10.12 -8.86 2.50
CA ASN A 88 -10.26 -9.22 1.10
C ASN A 88 -11.50 -10.09 0.82
N ARG A 89 -11.80 -11.06 1.71
CA ARG A 89 -13.00 -11.91 1.59
C ARG A 89 -14.31 -11.14 1.76
N ASN A 90 -14.30 -10.11 2.61
CA ASN A 90 -15.48 -9.33 2.96
C ASN A 90 -15.55 -8.00 2.19
N LYS A 91 -14.64 -7.76 1.24
CA LYS A 91 -14.59 -6.52 0.46
C LYS A 91 -15.81 -6.49 -0.47
N PRO A 92 -16.65 -5.44 -0.41
CA PRO A 92 -17.72 -5.26 -1.39
C PRO A 92 -17.22 -5.31 -2.83
N ASP A 93 -18.04 -5.86 -3.73
CA ASP A 93 -17.70 -5.96 -5.16
C ASP A 93 -17.61 -4.59 -5.84
N SER A 94 -18.28 -3.58 -5.27
CA SER A 94 -18.19 -2.19 -5.70
C SER A 94 -16.84 -1.52 -5.44
N LEU A 95 -15.94 -2.16 -4.70
CA LEU A 95 -14.62 -1.63 -4.39
C LEU A 95 -13.53 -2.45 -5.08
N ASP A 96 -12.52 -1.80 -5.63
CA ASP A 96 -11.35 -2.48 -6.19
C ASP A 96 -10.38 -2.93 -5.11
N PHE A 97 -10.21 -2.09 -4.07
CA PHE A 97 -9.26 -2.31 -2.98
C PHE A 97 -9.91 -2.07 -1.61
N VAL A 98 -9.32 -2.64 -0.57
CA VAL A 98 -9.68 -2.37 0.83
C VAL A 98 -8.45 -2.24 1.71
N MET A 99 -8.36 -1.11 2.40
CA MET A 99 -7.25 -0.79 3.30
C MET A 99 -7.77 -0.60 4.72
N GLY A 100 -7.23 -1.37 5.64
CA GLY A 100 -7.45 -1.17 7.06
C GLY A 100 -6.47 -0.17 7.65
N LEU A 101 -6.94 0.70 8.55
CA LEU A 101 -6.12 1.59 9.36
C LEU A 101 -6.34 1.30 10.84
N THR A 102 -5.27 1.09 11.59
CA THR A 102 -5.38 0.74 13.02
C THR A 102 -4.32 1.42 13.89
N THR A 103 -4.61 1.48 15.19
CA THR A 103 -3.66 1.93 16.23
C THR A 103 -3.10 0.80 17.08
N LYS A 104 -3.49 -0.45 16.81
CA LYS A 104 -2.98 -1.65 17.48
C LYS A 104 -1.78 -2.22 16.75
N ASP A 105 -0.85 -2.82 17.49
CA ASP A 105 0.31 -3.47 16.90
C ASP A 105 -0.10 -4.68 16.03
N VAL A 106 0.54 -4.82 14.88
CA VAL A 106 0.27 -5.90 13.93
C VAL A 106 1.54 -6.68 13.63
N SER A 107 1.40 -7.97 13.34
CA SER A 107 2.54 -8.86 13.10
C SER A 107 2.31 -9.90 12.02
N VAL A 108 3.42 -10.47 11.56
CA VAL A 108 3.49 -11.58 10.62
C VAL A 108 4.46 -12.63 11.13
N THR A 109 4.35 -13.84 10.60
CA THR A 109 5.42 -14.85 10.68
C THR A 109 6.33 -14.68 9.47
N LYS A 110 7.63 -14.45 9.67
CA LYS A 110 8.60 -14.47 8.57
C LYS A 110 9.07 -15.90 8.31
N LYS A 111 9.04 -16.30 7.05
CA LYS A 111 9.41 -17.64 6.61
C LYS A 111 10.57 -17.59 5.61
N GLU A 112 11.35 -18.66 5.58
CA GLU A 112 12.31 -18.93 4.52
C GLU A 112 11.59 -19.42 3.25
N LYS A 113 12.34 -19.56 2.14
CA LYS A 113 11.80 -20.03 0.86
C LYS A 113 11.19 -21.43 0.92
N ASP A 114 11.67 -22.27 1.82
CA ASP A 114 11.16 -23.62 2.08
C ASP A 114 9.90 -23.65 2.97
N GLY A 115 9.43 -22.49 3.43
CA GLY A 115 8.25 -22.35 4.29
C GLY A 115 8.52 -22.51 5.78
N THR A 116 9.75 -22.82 6.20
CA THR A 116 10.14 -22.87 7.62
C THR A 116 10.20 -21.46 8.22
N ILE A 117 10.04 -21.33 9.54
CA ILE A 117 10.13 -20.02 10.20
C ILE A 117 11.58 -19.55 10.17
N LYS A 118 11.79 -18.30 9.73
CA LYS A 118 13.11 -17.67 9.68
C LYS A 118 13.76 -17.69 11.06
N LYS A 119 15.07 -17.98 11.12
CA LYS A 119 15.81 -18.00 12.39
C LYS A 119 16.33 -16.61 12.80
N PRO A 120 16.37 -16.29 14.10
CA PRO A 120 15.89 -17.13 15.20
C PRO A 120 14.36 -17.11 15.32
N GLU A 121 13.76 -18.27 15.58
CA GLU A 121 12.29 -18.45 15.59
C GLU A 121 11.61 -17.53 16.60
N TRP A 122 12.21 -17.39 17.79
CA TRP A 122 11.71 -16.48 18.82
C TRP A 122 11.60 -15.04 18.32
N LYS A 123 12.32 -14.61 17.27
CA LYS A 123 12.18 -13.27 16.68
C LYS A 123 11.13 -13.24 15.58
N TYR A 124 11.05 -14.28 14.76
CA TYR A 124 10.34 -14.25 13.48
C TYR A 124 9.01 -15.02 13.43
N ASN A 125 8.68 -15.79 14.46
CA ASN A 125 7.36 -16.42 14.60
C ASN A 125 6.22 -15.40 14.77
N ASP A 126 6.52 -14.29 15.47
CA ASP A 126 5.66 -13.13 15.72
C ASP A 126 6.49 -11.85 15.55
N PHE A 127 6.67 -11.45 14.30
CA PHE A 127 7.43 -10.27 13.91
C PHE A 127 6.51 -9.08 13.67
N GLY A 128 6.67 -8.02 14.46
CA GLY A 128 5.82 -6.84 14.33
C GLY A 128 6.18 -5.98 13.11
N VAL A 129 5.15 -5.51 12.40
CA VAL A 129 5.28 -4.74 11.16
C VAL A 129 4.47 -3.45 11.26
N MET A 130 4.80 -2.48 10.41
CA MET A 130 4.07 -1.21 10.32
C MET A 130 2.87 -1.31 9.38
N GLY A 131 2.96 -2.19 8.38
CA GLY A 131 1.89 -2.52 7.47
C GLY A 131 2.10 -3.88 6.82
N LEU A 132 1.08 -4.34 6.11
CA LEU A 132 1.16 -5.48 5.22
C LEU A 132 0.13 -5.31 4.10
N ALA A 133 0.55 -5.63 2.89
CA ALA A 133 -0.29 -5.68 1.71
C ALA A 133 -0.04 -6.96 0.91
N TYR A 134 -1.05 -7.38 0.13
CA TYR A 134 -0.82 -8.28 -0.99
C TYR A 134 -0.12 -7.54 -2.14
N CYS A 135 0.83 -8.21 -2.81
CA CYS A 135 1.57 -7.66 -3.95
C CYS A 135 1.63 -8.63 -5.16
N PRO A 136 0.89 -8.35 -6.25
CA PRO A 136 -0.28 -7.46 -6.30
C PRO A 136 -1.42 -8.04 -5.45
N GLY A 137 -2.40 -7.21 -5.10
CA GLY A 137 -3.64 -7.71 -4.52
C GLY A 137 -4.52 -6.62 -3.94
N LYS A 138 -5.69 -7.01 -3.44
CA LYS A 138 -6.78 -6.06 -3.17
C LYS A 138 -6.90 -5.63 -1.71
N SER A 139 -5.98 -6.03 -0.83
CA SER A 139 -6.10 -5.71 0.59
C SER A 139 -4.77 -5.39 1.28
N SER A 140 -4.84 -4.44 2.19
CA SER A 140 -3.74 -3.99 3.05
C SER A 140 -4.23 -3.61 4.45
N ILE A 141 -3.31 -3.60 5.42
CA ILE A 141 -3.53 -3.12 6.79
C ILE A 141 -2.31 -2.31 7.20
N ILE A 142 -2.53 -1.12 7.76
CA ILE A 142 -1.46 -0.25 8.24
C ILE A 142 -1.74 0.13 9.70
N SER A 143 -0.68 0.09 10.51
CA SER A 143 -0.70 0.42 11.92
C SER A 143 0.23 1.59 12.23
N ASN A 144 -0.29 2.60 12.92
CA ASN A 144 0.57 3.66 13.47
C ASN A 144 1.28 3.27 14.78
N PHE A 145 1.03 2.08 15.33
CA PHE A 145 1.55 1.68 16.64
C PHE A 145 3.07 1.83 16.73
N ARG A 146 3.77 1.39 15.68
CA ARG A 146 5.24 1.43 15.57
C ARG A 146 5.77 2.72 14.95
N LEU A 147 4.88 3.62 14.52
CA LEU A 147 5.21 4.91 13.89
C LEU A 147 5.16 6.06 14.89
N LYS A 148 4.59 5.82 16.09
CA LYS A 148 4.41 6.79 17.16
C LYS A 148 5.68 7.60 17.44
N ASN A 149 5.49 8.90 17.56
CA ASN A 149 6.56 9.84 17.91
C ASN A 149 6.00 10.93 18.84
N LYS A 150 6.89 11.58 19.60
CA LYS A 150 6.56 12.78 20.37
C LYS A 150 6.15 13.92 19.43
N ASP A 151 6.84 14.04 18.30
CA ASP A 151 6.44 14.94 17.22
C ASP A 151 5.29 14.31 16.40
N LYS A 152 4.09 14.89 16.53
CA LYS A 152 2.89 14.42 15.84
C LYS A 152 2.90 14.68 14.35
N LYS A 153 3.66 15.68 13.88
CA LYS A 153 3.85 15.93 12.46
C LYS A 153 4.68 14.80 11.84
N LEU A 154 5.77 14.42 12.50
CA LEU A 154 6.62 13.30 12.07
C LEU A 154 5.89 11.96 12.14
N GLU A 155 5.11 11.70 13.20
CA GLU A 155 4.26 10.49 13.29
C GLU A 155 3.28 10.40 12.11
N LEU A 156 2.64 11.51 11.76
CA LEU A 156 1.71 11.57 10.63
C LEU A 156 2.42 11.39 9.28
N GLU A 157 3.60 12.00 9.10
CA GLU A 157 4.41 11.84 7.89
C GLU A 157 4.78 10.37 7.66
N ARG A 158 5.25 9.68 8.71
CA ARG A 158 5.54 8.24 8.67
C ARG A 158 4.31 7.44 8.28
N PHE A 159 3.16 7.76 8.86
CA PHE A 159 1.93 7.04 8.58
C PHE A 159 1.49 7.22 7.11
N LYS A 160 1.61 8.44 6.58
CA LYS A 160 1.39 8.73 5.16
C LYS A 160 2.32 7.90 4.26
N LYS A 161 3.63 7.87 4.54
CA LYS A 161 4.60 7.09 3.77
C LYS A 161 4.27 5.60 3.76
N VAL A 162 3.97 5.00 4.92
CA VAL A 162 3.61 3.58 4.99
C VAL A 162 2.27 3.30 4.28
N VAL A 163 1.28 4.17 4.39
CA VAL A 163 0.01 4.02 3.65
C VAL A 163 0.24 4.02 2.14
N ILE A 164 1.06 4.93 1.64
CA ILE A 164 1.44 4.96 0.22
C ILE A 164 2.20 3.69 -0.18
N HIS A 165 3.19 3.29 0.61
CA HIS A 165 3.98 2.07 0.37
C HIS A 165 3.11 0.82 0.24
N GLU A 166 2.23 0.59 1.21
CA GLU A 166 1.37 -0.60 1.23
C GLU A 166 0.30 -0.56 0.14
N PHE A 167 -0.18 0.63 -0.25
CA PHE A 167 -1.05 0.74 -1.42
C PHE A 167 -0.31 0.48 -2.73
N GLY A 168 0.95 0.93 -2.84
CA GLY A 168 1.83 0.60 -3.97
C GLY A 168 1.96 -0.91 -4.18
N HIS A 169 2.11 -1.69 -3.11
CA HIS A 169 2.06 -3.16 -3.17
C HIS A 169 0.73 -3.66 -3.72
N ASN A 170 -0.41 -3.12 -3.27
CA ASN A 170 -1.72 -3.49 -3.81
C ASN A 170 -1.83 -3.26 -5.32
N LEU A 171 -1.23 -2.18 -5.82
CA LEU A 171 -1.12 -1.88 -7.26
C LEU A 171 -0.08 -2.74 -8.00
N GLY A 172 0.71 -3.56 -7.29
CA GLY A 172 1.68 -4.50 -7.85
C GLY A 172 3.12 -4.01 -7.88
N LEU A 173 3.44 -2.90 -7.21
CA LEU A 173 4.83 -2.46 -7.05
C LEU A 173 5.54 -3.32 -6.01
N PRO A 174 6.57 -4.11 -6.35
CA PRO A 174 7.41 -4.75 -5.35
C PRO A 174 8.28 -3.71 -4.63
N HIS A 175 9.02 -4.15 -3.61
CA HIS A 175 10.05 -3.30 -3.00
C HIS A 175 11.03 -2.76 -4.06
N CYS A 176 11.40 -1.49 -3.94
CA CYS A 176 12.32 -0.80 -4.81
C CYS A 176 13.73 -0.76 -4.20
N GLU A 177 14.75 -0.91 -5.04
CA GLU A 177 16.15 -0.79 -4.60
C GLU A 177 16.59 0.68 -4.43
N ASN A 178 15.85 1.61 -5.04
CA ASN A 178 16.12 3.04 -4.88
C ASN A 178 15.69 3.50 -3.48
N THR A 179 16.66 3.83 -2.64
CA THR A 179 16.46 4.26 -1.24
C THR A 179 15.70 5.57 -1.07
N HIS A 180 15.57 6.37 -2.13
CA HIS A 180 14.75 7.59 -2.14
C HIS A 180 13.31 7.34 -2.59
N CYS A 181 12.99 6.18 -3.14
CA CYS A 181 11.63 5.82 -3.52
C CYS A 181 10.84 5.40 -2.28
N VAL A 182 9.58 5.83 -2.15
CA VAL A 182 8.68 5.40 -1.06
C VAL A 182 8.45 3.88 -1.05
N MET A 183 8.69 3.19 -2.17
CA MET A 183 8.63 1.72 -2.25
C MET A 183 9.90 1.04 -1.76
N THR A 184 10.90 1.77 -1.28
CA THR A 184 12.07 1.15 -0.64
C THR A 184 11.65 0.32 0.56
N SER A 185 12.27 -0.84 0.75
CA SER A 185 11.96 -1.64 1.94
C SER A 185 12.51 -0.94 3.17
N ALA A 186 11.65 -0.69 4.16
CA ALA A 186 12.10 -0.15 5.45
C ALA A 186 13.07 -1.08 6.20
N ALA A 187 13.25 -2.34 5.76
CA ALA A 187 14.18 -3.31 6.33
C ALA A 187 14.10 -3.40 7.86
N GLU A 188 12.88 -3.32 8.42
CA GLU A 188 12.60 -3.34 9.87
C GLU A 188 13.01 -2.06 10.64
N LYS A 189 13.35 -0.96 9.97
CA LYS A 189 13.89 0.26 10.58
C LYS A 189 13.03 1.49 10.30
N ILE A 190 12.64 2.17 11.37
CA ILE A 190 11.93 3.46 11.28
C ILE A 190 12.78 4.53 10.59
N SER A 191 14.10 4.46 10.73
CA SER A 191 15.03 5.42 10.11
C SER A 191 14.94 5.42 8.60
N THR A 192 14.61 4.30 7.96
CA THR A 192 14.44 4.25 6.51
C THR A 192 13.24 5.09 6.08
N ILE A 193 12.12 5.00 6.81
CA ILE A 193 10.91 5.80 6.56
C ILE A 193 11.19 7.30 6.76
N ASP A 194 12.05 7.64 7.71
CA ASP A 194 12.43 9.04 7.93
C ASP A 194 13.29 9.59 6.76
N THR A 195 14.10 8.74 6.12
CA THR A 195 15.02 9.16 5.04
C THR A 195 14.44 9.08 3.63
N GLU A 196 13.48 8.17 3.38
CA GLU A 196 12.88 8.02 2.07
C GLU A 196 12.03 9.24 1.72
N LYS A 197 11.93 9.56 0.42
CA LYS A 197 11.00 10.58 -0.03
C LYS A 197 9.61 9.98 -0.15
N MET A 198 8.60 10.80 0.10
CA MET A 198 7.22 10.44 -0.21
C MET A 198 6.96 10.64 -1.71
N GLU A 199 7.68 9.87 -2.54
CA GLU A 199 7.66 9.96 -4.00
C GLU A 199 7.98 8.59 -4.62
N LEU A 200 7.38 8.29 -5.77
CA LEU A 200 7.77 7.14 -6.59
C LEU A 200 8.92 7.52 -7.52
N CYS A 201 9.93 6.66 -7.63
CA CYS A 201 10.97 6.81 -8.64
C CYS A 201 10.40 6.58 -10.05
N SER A 202 11.16 7.00 -11.08
CA SER A 202 10.77 6.85 -12.49
C SER A 202 10.36 5.41 -12.82
N LYS A 203 11.12 4.40 -12.37
CA LYS A 203 10.79 2.98 -12.61
C LYS A 203 9.41 2.59 -12.05
N CYS A 204 9.10 2.99 -10.82
CA CYS A 204 7.81 2.66 -10.20
C CYS A 204 6.66 3.45 -10.86
N LYS A 205 6.88 4.72 -11.21
CA LYS A 205 5.95 5.54 -11.98
C LYS A 205 5.61 4.91 -13.34
N THR A 206 6.63 4.50 -14.10
CA THR A 206 6.49 3.79 -15.37
C THR A 206 5.72 2.48 -15.21
N GLN A 207 5.96 1.71 -14.15
CA GLN A 207 5.24 0.46 -13.92
C GLN A 207 3.73 0.70 -13.66
N LEU A 208 3.38 1.77 -12.96
CA LEU A 208 1.99 2.19 -12.76
C LEU A 208 1.40 2.99 -13.94
N LYS A 209 2.26 3.41 -14.87
CA LYS A 209 1.93 4.32 -15.97
C LYS A 209 1.29 5.62 -15.48
N ILE A 210 1.86 6.18 -14.41
CA ILE A 210 1.55 7.51 -13.87
C ILE A 210 2.79 8.39 -14.08
N GLU A 211 2.61 9.64 -14.47
CA GLU A 211 3.71 10.60 -14.71
C GLU A 211 3.74 11.66 -13.61
#